data_AF-A0A1Q7UIT2-F1
#
_entry.id   AF-A0A1Q7UIT2-F1
#
_cell.length_a   1.000
_cell.length_b   1.000
_cell.length_c   1.000
_cell.angle_alpha   90.00
_cell.angle_beta   90.00
_cell.angle_gamma   90.00
#
_symmetry.space_group_name_H-M   'P 1'
#
loop_
_entity.id
_entity.type
_entity.pdbx_description
1 polymer ?
#
loop_
_entity_poly.entity_id
_entity_poly.type
_entity_poly.pdbx_seq_one_letter_code
_entity_poly.pdbx_strand_id
1 'polypeptide(L)'
;MSVFLEAIKLNHDGGAATSDALNIRRNKTTPINVPEWVRGVSTTPEDAPAAYGIAETKGNTLTIQARFSTNEKKLMKKGVQVRAVDPSSNPGGDPGCSGGCSGFLKWLGWLIQLLVGNVLGDVKARWVSFDSSGWTAFEMFQLQHVRLWDVGVGIHTTSWRWQYREKQNDPWKDFATSDHRIYVLLEVPKAPWQQSPYTSANTQLPWTDVLDRACVWAFGATTRDQAAEKVTRNVYGLGPSIVEYDCPNGGSSWYSSGSFSCTAFLDLLAGGPGLGRYVNCSDCATIVSTFANAVGCDLWQSRMGYWFDLNELLAIGSNVWQTACGWGGFSYHEVAWKDGCTANDPVWDACLQVDGDVDPTTAPHTPLLPTNIRFGTPGSMDYLDRLVTPTTRAACQPQPGTTRQRRMVA
;
A
#
# COMPACT_ATOMS: atom_id res chain seq x y z
N MET A 1 -1.96 -25.33 -33.39
CA MET A 1 -0.55 -25.22 -32.99
C MET A 1 -0.51 -24.63 -31.60
N SER A 2 0.18 -25.23 -30.65
CA SER A 2 0.06 -24.81 -29.25
C SER A 2 1.42 -24.67 -28.55
N VAL A 3 1.78 -23.42 -28.32
CA VAL A 3 2.59 -22.99 -27.18
C VAL A 3 1.63 -22.72 -26.03
N PHE A 4 2.05 -23.03 -24.81
CA PHE A 4 1.29 -22.76 -23.60
C PHE A 4 2.13 -21.96 -22.62
N LEU A 5 1.49 -21.01 -21.94
CA LEU A 5 2.08 -20.29 -20.81
C LEU A 5 1.74 -21.09 -19.55
N GLU A 6 2.75 -21.49 -18.80
CA GLU A 6 2.58 -22.42 -17.66
C GLU A 6 2.71 -21.71 -16.31
N ALA A 7 3.67 -20.80 -16.18
CA ALA A 7 3.89 -20.05 -14.95
C ALA A 7 4.62 -18.72 -15.18
N ILE A 8 4.40 -17.74 -14.30
CA ILE A 8 5.13 -16.47 -14.24
C ILE A 8 5.60 -16.20 -12.81
N LYS A 9 6.87 -15.80 -12.68
CA LYS A 9 7.46 -15.26 -11.46
C LYS A 9 7.65 -13.75 -11.60
N LEU A 10 7.06 -13.00 -10.67
CA LEU A 10 7.21 -11.55 -10.56
C LEU A 10 8.30 -11.20 -9.54
N ASN A 11 8.36 -11.92 -8.41
CA ASN A 11 9.44 -11.92 -7.42
C ASN A 11 10.34 -13.13 -7.67
N HIS A 12 11.29 -13.00 -8.61
CA HIS A 12 12.15 -14.11 -9.02
C HIS A 12 13.52 -14.10 -8.34
N ASP A 13 13.89 -12.98 -7.72
CA ASP A 13 15.06 -12.79 -6.88
C ASP A 13 14.66 -12.11 -5.55
N GLY A 14 14.35 -12.95 -4.55
CA GLY A 14 13.95 -12.48 -3.22
C GLY A 14 15.02 -11.71 -2.43
N GLY A 15 16.19 -11.41 -3.01
CA GLY A 15 17.21 -10.54 -2.43
C GLY A 15 17.36 -9.16 -3.09
N ALA A 16 16.84 -8.95 -4.31
CA ALA A 16 17.21 -7.79 -5.13
C ALA A 16 16.22 -6.61 -5.04
N ALA A 17 14.90 -6.85 -5.06
CA ALA A 17 13.83 -5.85 -4.92
C ALA A 17 13.95 -4.59 -5.81
N THR A 18 14.80 -4.62 -6.85
CA THR A 18 15.21 -3.46 -7.67
C THR A 18 14.90 -3.66 -9.14
N SER A 19 14.87 -4.92 -9.59
CA SER A 19 14.55 -5.32 -10.96
C SER A 19 13.34 -6.25 -11.05
N ASP A 20 12.74 -6.58 -9.91
CA ASP A 20 11.67 -7.54 -9.74
C ASP A 20 10.81 -7.17 -8.52
N ALA A 21 9.78 -7.97 -8.21
CA ALA A 21 8.81 -7.65 -7.17
C ALA A 21 9.37 -7.87 -5.75
N LEU A 22 8.77 -7.17 -4.78
CA LEU A 22 9.05 -7.29 -3.36
C LEU A 22 8.61 -8.65 -2.79
N ASN A 23 9.25 -9.05 -1.70
CA ASN A 23 8.81 -10.17 -0.88
C ASN A 23 7.52 -9.78 -0.16
N ILE A 24 6.43 -10.47 -0.46
CA ILE A 24 5.10 -10.25 0.14
C ILE A 24 4.47 -11.56 0.58
N ARG A 25 3.45 -11.46 1.43
CA ARG A 25 2.60 -12.57 1.86
C ARG A 25 1.15 -12.11 1.90
N ARG A 26 0.20 -13.04 2.00
CA ARG A 26 -1.22 -12.65 2.05
C ARG A 26 -1.57 -12.02 3.39
N ASN A 27 -1.27 -12.75 4.46
CA ASN A 27 -1.47 -12.37 5.87
C ASN A 27 -0.59 -13.25 6.76
N LYS A 28 -0.73 -13.14 8.09
CA LYS A 28 0.08 -13.86 9.09
C LYS A 28 0.22 -15.37 8.87
N THR A 29 -0.80 -16.05 8.36
CA THR A 29 -0.82 -17.52 8.22
C THR A 29 -0.61 -17.98 6.78
N THR A 30 -0.92 -17.14 5.80
CA THR A 30 -0.89 -17.52 4.38
C THR A 30 0.28 -16.84 3.66
N PRO A 31 1.32 -17.59 3.24
CA PRO A 31 2.37 -17.06 2.35
C PRO A 31 1.84 -16.87 0.92
N ILE A 32 2.56 -16.08 0.12
CA ILE A 32 2.41 -16.07 -1.34
C ILE A 32 3.49 -16.98 -1.92
N ASN A 33 3.08 -17.94 -2.75
CA ASN A 33 3.98 -18.87 -3.40
C ASN A 33 4.53 -18.24 -4.69
N VAL A 34 5.81 -18.50 -4.97
CA VAL A 34 6.45 -18.19 -6.26
C VAL A 34 6.57 -19.51 -7.02
N PRO A 35 6.10 -19.62 -8.28
CA PRO A 35 5.52 -18.58 -9.13
C PRO A 35 4.15 -18.08 -8.66
N GLU A 36 3.92 -16.77 -8.78
CA GLU A 36 2.68 -16.11 -8.39
C GLU A 36 1.54 -16.43 -9.36
N TRP A 37 1.84 -16.53 -10.65
CA TRP A 37 0.84 -16.93 -11.65
C TRP A 37 1.12 -18.36 -12.13
N VAL A 38 0.11 -19.22 -12.10
CA VAL A 38 0.18 -20.61 -12.59
C VAL A 38 -1.07 -20.94 -13.40
N ARG A 39 -0.86 -21.50 -14.59
CA ARG A 39 -1.94 -21.89 -15.49
C ARG A 39 -2.91 -22.87 -14.83
N GLY A 40 -4.20 -22.56 -14.89
CA GLY A 40 -5.26 -23.41 -14.33
C GLY A 40 -5.39 -23.34 -12.81
N VAL A 41 -4.53 -22.58 -12.12
CA VAL A 41 -4.63 -22.28 -10.69
C VAL A 41 -4.99 -20.81 -10.50
N SER A 42 -4.28 -19.89 -11.15
CA SER A 42 -4.57 -18.47 -11.12
C SER A 42 -5.71 -18.15 -12.09
N THR A 43 -6.82 -17.68 -11.53
CA THR A 43 -8.05 -17.38 -12.28
C THR A 43 -8.43 -15.91 -12.23
N THR A 44 -7.94 -15.20 -11.21
CA THR A 44 -8.17 -13.78 -10.97
C THR A 44 -6.84 -13.06 -10.74
N PRO A 45 -6.76 -11.73 -10.96
CA PRO A 45 -5.55 -10.95 -10.64
C PRO A 45 -5.05 -11.16 -9.20
N GLU A 46 -5.97 -11.36 -8.26
CA GLU A 46 -5.75 -11.61 -6.83
C GLU A 46 -4.96 -12.90 -6.55
N ASP A 47 -5.00 -13.86 -7.48
CA ASP A 47 -4.27 -15.11 -7.36
C ASP A 47 -2.78 -14.93 -7.70
N ALA A 48 -2.43 -13.86 -8.42
CA ALA A 48 -1.06 -13.51 -8.79
C ALA A 48 -0.68 -12.07 -8.35
N PRO A 49 -0.62 -11.82 -7.03
CA PRO A 49 -0.26 -10.51 -6.50
C PRO A 49 1.27 -10.28 -6.55
N ALA A 50 1.68 -9.05 -6.81
CA ALA A 50 3.06 -8.58 -6.69
C ALA A 50 3.12 -7.12 -6.27
N ALA A 51 4.18 -6.72 -5.58
CA ALA A 51 4.39 -5.34 -5.15
C ALA A 51 5.72 -4.78 -5.67
N TYR A 52 5.74 -3.51 -6.07
CA TYR A 52 6.94 -2.83 -6.57
C TYR A 52 7.09 -1.48 -5.86
N GLY A 53 8.28 -1.19 -5.34
CA GLY A 53 8.64 0.13 -4.80
C GLY A 53 9.12 1.06 -5.91
N ILE A 54 8.56 2.26 -6.01
CA ILE A 54 8.97 3.26 -7.03
C ILE A 54 10.44 3.62 -6.83
N ALA A 55 10.87 3.90 -5.60
CA ALA A 55 12.24 4.34 -5.31
C ALA A 55 13.29 3.30 -5.74
N GLU A 56 13.04 2.02 -5.51
CA GLU A 56 13.98 0.93 -5.80
C GLU A 56 13.98 0.53 -7.28
N THR A 57 12.86 0.69 -7.97
CA THR A 57 12.71 0.26 -9.36
C THR A 57 12.99 1.36 -10.38
N LYS A 58 12.89 2.63 -9.99
CA LYS A 58 13.04 3.75 -10.92
C LYS A 58 14.44 3.80 -11.51
N GLY A 59 14.49 3.82 -12.85
CA GLY A 59 15.75 3.80 -13.62
C GLY A 59 16.33 2.41 -13.86
N ASN A 60 15.73 1.36 -13.28
CA ASN A 60 16.13 -0.02 -13.53
C ASN A 60 15.32 -0.64 -14.67
N THR A 61 15.91 -1.64 -15.34
CA THR A 61 15.17 -2.50 -16.26
C THR A 61 14.47 -3.56 -15.46
N LEU A 62 13.14 -3.52 -15.43
CA LEU A 62 12.35 -4.53 -14.76
C LEU A 62 12.29 -5.83 -15.54
N THR A 63 12.20 -6.93 -14.80
CA THR A 63 12.24 -8.27 -15.35
C THR A 63 11.24 -9.19 -14.67
N ILE A 64 10.82 -10.20 -15.42
CA ILE A 64 10.01 -11.32 -14.94
C ILE A 64 10.64 -12.63 -15.41
N GLN A 65 10.26 -13.74 -14.80
CA GLN A 65 10.55 -15.06 -15.37
C GLN A 65 9.26 -15.75 -15.80
N ALA A 66 9.22 -16.32 -17.00
CA ALA A 66 8.07 -17.08 -17.48
C ALA A 66 8.49 -18.45 -17.98
N ARG A 67 7.61 -19.43 -17.80
CA ARG A 67 7.81 -20.81 -18.26
C ARG A 67 6.73 -21.19 -19.26
N PHE A 68 7.12 -21.90 -20.31
CA PHE A 68 6.26 -22.32 -21.39
C PHE A 68 6.36 -23.82 -21.64
N SER A 69 5.31 -24.37 -22.24
CA SER A 69 5.32 -25.73 -22.76
C SER A 69 4.83 -25.80 -24.20
N THR A 70 5.14 -26.89 -24.89
CA THR A 70 4.60 -27.23 -26.19
C THR A 70 4.56 -28.74 -26.38
N ASN A 71 3.55 -29.22 -27.12
CA ASN A 71 3.47 -30.61 -27.58
C ASN A 71 4.04 -30.78 -29.01
N GLU A 72 4.58 -29.70 -29.61
CA GLU A 72 5.02 -29.73 -31.01
C GLU A 72 6.52 -30.00 -31.16
N LYS A 73 6.83 -31.16 -31.75
CA LYS A 73 8.20 -31.56 -32.09
C LYS A 73 8.92 -30.55 -32.99
N LYS A 74 8.20 -29.79 -33.82
CA LYS A 74 8.78 -28.76 -34.68
C LYS A 74 9.31 -27.59 -33.86
N LEU A 75 8.54 -27.12 -32.88
CA LEU A 75 8.90 -26.00 -32.02
C LEU A 75 10.03 -26.38 -31.07
N MET A 76 10.07 -27.62 -30.59
CA MET A 76 11.19 -28.16 -29.80
C MET A 76 12.54 -28.09 -30.52
N LYS A 77 12.55 -28.22 -31.86
CA LYS A 77 13.80 -28.18 -32.64
C LYS A 77 14.28 -26.77 -32.98
N LYS A 78 13.37 -25.80 -33.08
CA LYS A 78 13.67 -24.47 -33.63
C LYS A 78 13.57 -23.34 -32.62
N GLY A 79 12.92 -23.59 -31.48
CA GLY A 79 12.50 -22.53 -30.57
C GLY A 79 11.44 -21.62 -31.19
N VAL A 80 10.98 -20.66 -30.40
CA VAL A 80 10.03 -19.62 -30.82
C VAL A 80 10.42 -18.30 -30.18
N GLN A 81 10.03 -17.19 -30.80
CA GLN A 81 10.10 -15.90 -30.15
C GLN A 81 8.78 -15.65 -29.41
N VAL A 82 8.85 -15.28 -28.14
CA VAL A 82 7.68 -14.99 -27.28
C VAL A 82 7.72 -13.54 -26.84
N ARG A 83 6.56 -12.93 -26.73
CA ARG A 83 6.34 -11.61 -26.11
C ARG A 83 4.97 -11.59 -25.43
N ALA A 84 4.70 -10.52 -24.68
CA ALA A 84 3.36 -10.20 -24.23
C ALA A 84 3.12 -8.71 -24.36
N VAL A 85 1.89 -8.33 -24.73
CA VAL A 85 1.49 -6.93 -24.92
C VAL A 85 0.23 -6.63 -24.13
N ASP A 86 -0.01 -5.35 -23.83
CA ASP A 86 -1.31 -4.91 -23.29
C ASP A 86 -2.46 -5.39 -24.22
N PRO A 87 -3.47 -6.12 -23.72
CA PRO A 87 -4.60 -6.58 -24.52
C PRO A 87 -5.36 -5.45 -25.24
N SER A 88 -5.34 -4.25 -24.67
CA SER A 88 -6.00 -3.05 -25.24
C SER A 88 -5.16 -2.36 -26.33
N SER A 89 -3.88 -2.72 -26.46
CA SER A 89 -3.07 -2.27 -27.59
C SER A 89 -3.57 -2.96 -28.87
N ASN A 90 -4.20 -2.18 -29.75
CA ASN A 90 -4.53 -2.66 -31.09
C ASN A 90 -3.21 -2.92 -31.84
N PRO A 91 -3.01 -4.09 -32.45
CA PRO A 91 -1.97 -4.23 -33.47
C PRO A 91 -2.37 -3.30 -34.63
N GLY A 92 -1.47 -2.43 -35.07
CA GLY A 92 -1.80 -1.38 -36.03
C GLY A 92 -2.47 -1.88 -37.31
N GLY A 93 -3.46 -1.10 -37.78
CA GLY A 93 -3.95 -1.09 -39.17
C GLY A 93 -5.39 -1.54 -39.39
N ASP A 94 -6.36 -0.66 -39.13
CA ASP A 94 -7.56 -0.56 -39.99
C ASP A 94 -8.21 0.84 -39.85
N PRO A 95 -8.16 1.70 -40.89
CA PRO A 95 -8.79 3.01 -40.88
C PRO A 95 -10.26 2.85 -41.29
N GLY A 96 -11.12 2.44 -40.36
CA GLY A 96 -12.51 2.20 -40.73
C GLY A 96 -13.45 2.01 -39.56
N CYS A 97 -13.74 3.08 -38.82
CA CYS A 97 -15.05 3.31 -38.19
C CYS A 97 -15.10 4.72 -37.59
N SER A 98 -15.34 5.71 -38.46
CA SER A 98 -15.82 7.04 -38.09
C SER A 98 -17.31 6.95 -37.73
N GLY A 99 -17.60 6.69 -36.44
CA GLY A 99 -18.96 6.62 -35.91
C GLY A 99 -19.12 7.48 -34.65
N GLY A 100 -19.35 8.78 -34.84
CA GLY A 100 -20.26 9.69 -34.11
C GLY A 100 -20.30 9.83 -32.57
N CYS A 101 -19.87 8.87 -31.76
CA CYS A 101 -20.01 8.92 -30.29
C CYS A 101 -18.71 8.57 -29.54
N SER A 102 -17.58 8.48 -30.24
CA SER A 102 -16.36 7.84 -29.74
C SER A 102 -15.39 8.76 -28.97
N GLY A 103 -15.51 10.09 -29.04
CA GLY A 103 -14.52 11.00 -28.45
C GLY A 103 -14.51 10.95 -26.92
N PHE A 104 -15.67 11.15 -26.30
CA PHE A 104 -15.83 11.18 -24.85
C PHE A 104 -15.67 9.79 -24.21
N LEU A 105 -16.18 8.72 -24.86
CA LEU A 105 -16.03 7.33 -24.37
C LEU A 105 -14.62 6.76 -24.55
N LYS A 106 -13.90 7.11 -25.62
CA LYS A 106 -12.46 6.77 -25.75
C LYS A 106 -11.61 7.60 -24.81
N TRP A 107 -11.96 8.87 -24.59
CA TRP A 107 -11.29 9.72 -23.60
C TRP A 107 -11.55 9.23 -22.16
N LEU A 108 -12.77 8.81 -21.84
CA LEU A 108 -13.12 8.21 -20.55
C LEU A 108 -12.49 6.81 -20.38
N GLY A 109 -12.47 5.99 -21.42
CA GLY A 109 -11.76 4.70 -21.44
C GLY A 109 -10.25 4.87 -21.32
N TRP A 110 -9.67 5.90 -21.93
CA TRP A 110 -8.27 6.29 -21.79
C TRP A 110 -7.96 6.84 -20.38
N LEU A 111 -8.87 7.61 -19.77
CA LEU A 111 -8.79 8.06 -18.38
C LEU A 111 -8.88 6.89 -17.39
N ILE A 112 -9.77 5.93 -17.65
CA ILE A 112 -9.87 4.68 -16.89
C ILE A 112 -8.61 3.83 -17.09
N GLN A 113 -8.02 3.77 -18.29
CA GLN A 113 -6.74 3.08 -18.55
C GLN A 113 -5.51 3.79 -17.95
N LEU A 114 -5.58 5.11 -17.73
CA LEU A 114 -4.57 5.88 -17.01
C LEU A 114 -4.67 5.68 -15.50
N LEU A 115 -5.87 5.46 -14.98
CA LEU A 115 -6.13 5.22 -13.55
C LEU A 115 -6.10 3.71 -13.18
N VAL A 116 -6.35 2.83 -14.16
CA VAL A 116 -6.49 1.37 -14.04
C VAL A 116 -5.96 0.73 -15.34
N GLY A 117 -4.66 0.47 -15.42
CA GLY A 117 -4.07 -0.12 -16.63
C GLY A 117 -2.73 -0.78 -16.36
N ASN A 118 -2.24 -1.52 -17.35
CA ASN A 118 -0.99 -2.26 -17.27
C ASN A 118 0.19 -1.34 -16.89
N VAL A 119 0.58 -1.39 -15.62
CA VAL A 119 1.66 -0.54 -15.06
C VAL A 119 3.04 -1.14 -15.31
N LEU A 120 3.12 -2.45 -15.50
CA LEU A 120 4.37 -3.15 -15.82
C LEU A 120 4.74 -3.05 -17.31
N GLY A 121 3.83 -2.54 -18.14
CA GLY A 121 4.03 -2.41 -19.57
C GLY A 121 4.05 -3.76 -20.30
N ASP A 122 4.77 -3.83 -21.40
CA ASP A 122 4.85 -5.01 -22.26
C ASP A 122 6.03 -5.91 -21.88
N VAL A 123 5.91 -7.20 -22.15
CA VAL A 123 7.01 -8.16 -22.07
C VAL A 123 7.76 -8.16 -23.38
N LYS A 124 9.02 -7.71 -23.36
CA LYS A 124 9.87 -7.57 -24.55
C LYS A 124 10.12 -8.93 -25.21
N ALA A 125 10.09 -8.93 -26.54
CA ALA A 125 10.25 -10.16 -27.32
C ALA A 125 11.60 -10.85 -27.08
N ARG A 126 11.58 -12.16 -26.82
CA ARG A 126 12.78 -12.99 -26.60
C ARG A 126 12.61 -14.36 -27.23
N TRP A 127 13.70 -14.92 -27.76
CA TRP A 127 13.74 -16.30 -28.23
C TRP A 127 13.84 -17.27 -27.06
N VAL A 128 12.99 -18.29 -27.06
CA VAL A 128 12.97 -19.37 -26.08
C VAL A 128 13.12 -20.72 -26.78
N SER A 129 13.76 -21.65 -26.08
CA SER A 129 13.99 -23.01 -26.58
C SER A 129 13.30 -24.01 -25.66
N PHE A 130 12.65 -25.02 -26.25
CA PHE A 130 12.05 -26.11 -25.49
C PHE A 130 13.01 -27.29 -25.44
N ASP A 131 13.03 -27.97 -24.30
CA ASP A 131 13.75 -29.23 -24.15
C ASP A 131 13.04 -30.39 -24.88
N SER A 132 13.61 -31.59 -24.77
CA SER A 132 13.06 -32.81 -25.37
C SER A 132 11.68 -33.21 -24.81
N SER A 133 11.31 -32.71 -23.63
CA SER A 133 10.01 -32.93 -23.00
C SER A 133 8.99 -31.84 -23.38
N GLY A 134 9.41 -30.84 -24.17
CA GLY A 134 8.55 -29.74 -24.60
C GLY A 134 8.45 -28.60 -23.61
N TRP A 135 9.35 -28.49 -22.63
CA TRP A 135 9.33 -27.44 -21.62
C TRP A 135 10.46 -26.45 -21.81
N THR A 136 10.23 -25.20 -21.45
CA THR A 136 11.32 -24.25 -21.21
C THR A 136 11.78 -24.33 -19.75
N ALA A 137 12.98 -23.83 -19.49
CA ALA A 137 13.32 -23.34 -18.15
C ALA A 137 12.45 -22.09 -17.82
N PHE A 138 12.65 -21.52 -16.63
CA PHE A 138 12.16 -20.17 -16.37
C PHE A 138 13.01 -19.16 -17.15
N GLU A 139 12.43 -18.64 -18.23
CA GLU A 139 13.07 -17.69 -19.13
C GLU A 139 12.88 -16.27 -18.61
N MET A 140 13.96 -15.50 -18.53
CA MET A 140 13.92 -14.11 -18.06
C MET A 140 13.51 -13.17 -19.20
N PHE A 141 12.52 -12.32 -18.96
CA PHE A 141 12.08 -11.30 -19.90
C PHE A 141 12.28 -9.91 -19.31
N GLN A 142 12.68 -8.97 -20.16
CA GLN A 142 12.67 -7.54 -19.81
C GLN A 142 11.28 -6.98 -20.04
N LEU A 143 10.86 -6.08 -19.16
CA LEU A 143 9.67 -5.26 -19.35
C LEU A 143 10.04 -3.96 -20.08
N GLN A 144 9.10 -3.44 -20.87
CA GLN A 144 9.23 -2.20 -21.61
C GLN A 144 7.94 -1.41 -21.54
N HIS A 145 8.00 -0.09 -21.77
CA HIS A 145 6.83 0.80 -21.59
C HIS A 145 6.23 0.74 -20.17
N VAL A 146 7.09 0.54 -19.15
CA VAL A 146 6.71 0.54 -17.74
C VAL A 146 6.17 1.91 -17.34
N ARG A 147 5.07 1.94 -16.58
CA ARG A 147 4.41 3.16 -16.08
C ARG A 147 4.31 3.22 -14.56
N LEU A 148 4.90 2.26 -13.84
CA LEU A 148 4.92 2.20 -12.37
C LEU A 148 5.30 3.53 -11.70
N TRP A 149 6.20 4.29 -12.33
CA TRP A 149 6.76 5.51 -11.74
C TRP A 149 5.88 6.75 -11.90
N ASP A 150 4.81 6.66 -12.69
CA ASP A 150 3.96 7.79 -13.07
C ASP A 150 2.59 7.78 -12.37
N VAL A 151 2.26 6.67 -11.68
CA VAL A 151 0.90 6.44 -11.11
C VAL A 151 0.79 6.74 -9.61
N GLY A 152 1.91 6.86 -8.91
CA GLY A 152 1.92 6.98 -7.44
C GLY A 152 1.48 5.69 -6.74
N VAL A 153 1.18 5.77 -5.44
CA VAL A 153 0.70 4.61 -4.68
C VAL A 153 -0.65 4.12 -5.21
N GLY A 154 -0.82 2.80 -5.37
CA GLY A 154 -2.09 2.28 -5.88
C GLY A 154 -2.11 0.77 -6.07
N ILE A 155 -3.29 0.29 -6.50
CA ILE A 155 -3.54 -1.11 -6.88
C ILE A 155 -3.94 -1.09 -8.35
N HIS A 156 -3.26 -1.89 -9.17
CA HIS A 156 -3.50 -1.95 -10.61
C HIS A 156 -3.61 -3.39 -11.07
N THR A 157 -4.43 -3.63 -12.09
CA THR A 157 -4.43 -4.90 -12.82
C THR A 157 -3.51 -4.77 -14.02
N THR A 158 -2.49 -5.61 -14.07
CA THR A 158 -1.67 -5.80 -15.26
C THR A 158 -2.14 -7.03 -16.00
N SER A 159 -2.66 -6.82 -17.21
CA SER A 159 -3.06 -7.89 -18.12
C SER A 159 -2.07 -8.00 -19.26
N TRP A 160 -1.71 -9.23 -19.62
CA TRP A 160 -0.83 -9.53 -20.74
C TRP A 160 -1.51 -10.49 -21.71
N ARG A 161 -1.53 -10.11 -22.99
CA ARG A 161 -1.84 -11.00 -24.11
C ARG A 161 -0.53 -11.56 -24.68
N TRP A 162 -0.30 -12.84 -24.45
CA TRP A 162 0.92 -13.53 -24.83
C TRP A 162 0.87 -13.98 -26.28
N GLN A 163 1.97 -13.73 -26.99
CA GLN A 163 2.10 -13.99 -28.41
C GLN A 163 3.41 -14.70 -28.71
N TYR A 164 3.39 -15.56 -29.74
CA TYR A 164 4.60 -16.20 -30.24
C TYR A 164 4.72 -16.09 -31.77
N ARG A 165 5.94 -16.26 -32.28
CA ARG A 165 6.22 -16.41 -33.71
C ARG A 165 7.42 -17.33 -33.94
N GLU A 166 7.46 -17.96 -35.12
CA GLU A 166 8.49 -18.96 -35.45
C GLU A 166 9.71 -18.35 -36.16
N LYS A 167 9.59 -17.13 -36.72
CA LYS A 167 10.66 -16.38 -37.40
C LYS A 167 10.54 -14.88 -37.14
N GLN A 168 11.65 -14.14 -37.32
CA GLN A 168 11.78 -12.70 -37.08
C GLN A 168 10.73 -11.81 -37.78
N ASN A 169 10.09 -12.30 -38.85
CA ASN A 169 9.10 -11.55 -39.64
C ASN A 169 7.75 -12.26 -39.76
N ASP A 170 7.58 -13.40 -39.09
CA ASP A 170 6.28 -14.06 -39.06
C ASP A 170 5.29 -13.21 -38.25
N PRO A 171 4.00 -13.20 -38.62
CA PRO A 171 2.98 -12.55 -37.80
C PRO A 171 2.91 -13.19 -36.42
N TRP A 172 2.66 -12.36 -35.41
CA TRP A 172 2.48 -12.80 -34.03
C TRP A 172 1.16 -13.58 -33.90
N LYS A 173 1.21 -14.71 -33.21
CA LYS A 173 0.05 -15.55 -32.90
C LYS A 173 -0.24 -15.50 -31.40
N ASP A 174 -1.46 -15.12 -31.04
CA ASP A 174 -1.93 -15.17 -29.66
C ASP A 174 -2.02 -16.62 -29.17
N PHE A 175 -1.66 -16.87 -27.91
CA PHE A 175 -1.78 -18.21 -27.34
C PHE A 175 -2.20 -18.27 -25.87
N ALA A 176 -2.09 -17.17 -25.12
CA ALA A 176 -2.53 -17.10 -23.72
C ALA A 176 -2.81 -15.67 -23.27
N THR A 177 -3.52 -15.54 -22.15
CA THR A 177 -3.64 -14.31 -21.36
C THR A 177 -3.24 -14.60 -19.91
N SER A 178 -2.75 -13.57 -19.22
CA SER A 178 -2.48 -13.63 -17.78
C SER A 178 -2.80 -12.29 -17.14
N ASP A 179 -3.37 -12.33 -15.95
CA ASP A 179 -3.73 -11.14 -15.17
C ASP A 179 -3.04 -11.17 -13.81
N HIS A 180 -2.60 -10.01 -13.34
CA HIS A 180 -1.81 -9.85 -12.13
C HIS A 180 -2.27 -8.64 -11.34
N ARG A 181 -2.40 -8.77 -10.01
CA ARG A 181 -2.63 -7.63 -9.13
C ARG A 181 -1.30 -7.01 -8.73
N ILE A 182 -1.08 -5.77 -9.12
CA ILE A 182 0.16 -5.03 -8.89
C ILE A 182 -0.07 -3.92 -7.87
N TYR A 183 0.60 -4.02 -6.73
CA TYR A 183 0.71 -2.93 -5.75
C TYR A 183 1.89 -2.04 -6.11
N VAL A 184 1.63 -0.74 -6.25
CA VAL A 184 2.66 0.27 -6.46
C VAL A 184 2.86 1.02 -5.14
N LEU A 185 4.08 0.99 -4.61
CA LEU A 185 4.45 1.58 -3.34
C LEU A 185 5.44 2.73 -3.58
N LEU A 186 5.58 3.66 -2.63
CA LEU A 186 6.60 4.71 -2.76
C LEU A 186 8.01 4.12 -2.77
N GLU A 187 8.22 3.14 -1.90
CA GLU A 187 9.51 2.47 -1.69
C GLU A 187 9.30 1.16 -0.91
N VAL A 188 10.39 0.44 -0.62
CA VAL A 188 10.38 -0.74 0.24
C VAL A 188 9.72 -0.41 1.58
N PRO A 189 8.72 -1.21 2.00
CA PRO A 189 8.01 -1.01 3.26
C PRO A 189 8.96 -0.91 4.46
N LYS A 190 8.67 0.02 5.37
CA LYS A 190 9.45 0.22 6.59
C LYS A 190 8.89 -0.59 7.74
N ALA A 191 9.65 -0.72 8.82
CA ALA A 191 9.21 -1.47 10.00
C ALA A 191 7.79 -1.02 10.46
N PRO A 192 6.92 -1.94 10.90
CA PRO A 192 7.23 -3.31 11.31
C PRO A 192 7.45 -4.30 10.15
N TRP A 193 7.22 -3.86 8.91
CA TRP A 193 7.44 -4.69 7.73
C TRP A 193 8.92 -4.99 7.46
N GLN A 194 9.19 -6.16 6.90
CA GLN A 194 10.51 -6.68 6.62
C GLN A 194 10.55 -7.26 5.20
N GLN A 195 11.72 -7.20 4.55
CA GLN A 195 11.96 -7.92 3.29
C GLN A 195 12.79 -9.20 3.48
N SER A 196 13.42 -9.38 4.64
CA SER A 196 14.28 -10.52 4.93
C SER A 196 14.07 -11.03 6.36
N PRO A 197 14.15 -12.36 6.59
CA PRO A 197 14.34 -13.41 5.59
C PRO A 197 13.07 -13.67 4.76
N TYR A 198 13.21 -14.02 3.48
CA TYR A 198 12.08 -14.45 2.63
C TYR A 198 11.75 -15.92 2.89
N THR A 199 11.06 -16.18 3.99
CA THR A 199 10.62 -17.53 4.40
C THR A 199 9.19 -17.48 4.91
N SER A 200 8.49 -18.62 4.90
CA SER A 200 7.12 -18.73 5.42
C SER A 200 7.00 -18.38 6.90
N ALA A 201 8.09 -18.57 7.67
CA ALA A 201 8.19 -18.23 9.09
C ALA A 201 8.24 -16.72 9.33
N ASN A 202 8.65 -15.91 8.34
CA ASN A 202 8.65 -14.46 8.49
C ASN A 202 7.23 -13.89 8.36
N THR A 203 6.58 -13.66 9.50
CA THR A 203 5.23 -13.08 9.55
C THR A 203 5.20 -11.58 9.26
N GLN A 204 6.35 -10.93 9.08
CA GLN A 204 6.48 -9.48 8.92
C GLN A 204 6.81 -9.07 7.49
N LEU A 205 6.83 -10.00 6.53
CA LEU A 205 6.71 -9.60 5.12
C LEU A 205 5.41 -8.78 4.96
N PRO A 206 5.37 -7.73 4.12
CA PRO A 206 4.16 -6.97 3.84
C PRO A 206 2.98 -7.87 3.48
N TRP A 207 1.83 -7.63 4.13
CA TRP A 207 0.60 -8.40 3.92
C TRP A 207 -0.21 -7.77 2.79
N THR A 208 -0.63 -8.55 1.80
CA THR A 208 -1.53 -8.05 0.77
C THR A 208 -2.86 -7.58 1.35
N ASP A 209 -3.34 -8.22 2.43
CA ASP A 209 -4.58 -7.79 3.10
C ASP A 209 -4.43 -6.38 3.71
N VAL A 210 -3.21 -5.98 4.10
CA VAL A 210 -2.90 -4.61 4.51
C VAL A 210 -2.71 -3.71 3.29
N LEU A 211 -1.98 -4.15 2.26
CA LEU A 211 -1.73 -3.36 1.04
C LEU A 211 -3.05 -3.03 0.32
N ASP A 212 -4.04 -3.92 0.33
CA ASP A 212 -5.38 -3.70 -0.23
C ASP A 212 -6.06 -2.48 0.40
N ARG A 213 -5.80 -2.21 1.68
CA ARG A 213 -6.32 -1.02 2.36
C ARG A 213 -5.39 0.17 2.24
N ALA A 214 -4.10 -0.03 2.51
CA ALA A 214 -3.11 1.03 2.54
C ALA A 214 -2.96 1.71 1.16
N CYS A 215 -2.96 0.94 0.08
CA CYS A 215 -2.85 1.50 -1.28
C CYS A 215 -4.12 2.26 -1.69
N VAL A 216 -5.31 1.82 -1.25
CA VAL A 216 -6.57 2.54 -1.48
C VAL A 216 -6.59 3.84 -0.68
N TRP A 217 -6.23 3.79 0.61
CA TRP A 217 -6.18 4.98 1.44
C TRP A 217 -5.16 5.99 0.94
N ALA A 218 -3.97 5.54 0.52
CA ALA A 218 -2.91 6.39 0.00
C ALA A 218 -2.95 6.62 -1.53
N PHE A 219 -4.04 6.27 -2.21
CA PHE A 219 -4.12 6.25 -3.67
C PHE A 219 -3.59 7.53 -4.32
N GLY A 220 -2.72 7.40 -5.32
CA GLY A 220 -2.09 8.47 -6.07
C GLY A 220 -1.09 9.34 -5.27
N ALA A 221 -0.75 8.97 -4.03
CA ALA A 221 0.30 9.68 -3.29
C ALA A 221 1.66 9.45 -3.96
N THR A 222 2.45 10.52 -4.09
CA THR A 222 3.79 10.49 -4.69
C THR A 222 4.90 10.82 -3.70
N THR A 223 4.54 11.14 -2.45
CA THR A 223 5.48 11.44 -1.36
C THR A 223 5.03 10.76 -0.08
N ARG A 224 5.98 10.50 0.84
CA ARG A 224 5.70 9.90 2.15
C ARG A 224 4.68 10.71 2.95
N ASP A 225 4.81 12.03 2.95
CA ASP A 225 3.96 12.90 3.75
C ASP A 225 2.51 12.92 3.22
N GLN A 226 2.33 12.93 1.89
CA GLN A 226 1.00 12.79 1.28
C GLN A 226 0.37 11.42 1.57
N ALA A 227 1.14 10.34 1.48
CA ALA A 227 0.64 9.00 1.78
C ALA A 227 0.21 8.88 3.25
N ALA A 228 1.06 9.34 4.17
CA ALA A 228 0.76 9.39 5.60
C ALA A 228 -0.48 10.24 5.90
N GLU A 229 -0.58 11.44 5.32
CA GLU A 229 -1.77 12.29 5.46
C GLU A 229 -3.04 11.58 5.03
N LYS A 230 -3.04 10.97 3.83
CA LYS A 230 -4.23 10.29 3.33
C LYS A 230 -4.59 9.06 4.18
N VAL A 231 -3.61 8.30 4.66
CA VAL A 231 -3.85 7.20 5.60
C VAL A 231 -4.49 7.73 6.89
N THR A 232 -3.93 8.78 7.50
CA THR A 232 -4.49 9.40 8.73
C THR A 232 -5.93 9.88 8.54
N ARG A 233 -6.22 10.55 7.41
CA ARG A 233 -7.58 10.99 7.07
C ARG A 233 -8.56 9.81 6.95
N ASN A 234 -8.14 8.73 6.30
CA ASN A 234 -8.98 7.54 6.16
C ASN A 234 -9.20 6.84 7.50
N VAL A 235 -8.17 6.74 8.35
CA VAL A 235 -8.30 6.14 9.69
C VAL A 235 -9.25 6.96 10.56
N TYR A 236 -9.10 8.28 10.61
CA TYR A 236 -10.03 9.16 11.33
C TYR A 236 -11.46 9.03 10.78
N GLY A 237 -11.59 8.97 9.45
CA GLY A 237 -12.86 8.81 8.73
C GLY A 237 -13.55 7.45 8.92
N LEU A 238 -12.92 6.48 9.59
CA LEU A 238 -13.60 5.24 10.00
C LEU A 238 -14.66 5.51 11.08
N GLY A 239 -14.54 6.61 11.83
CA GLY A 239 -15.52 6.97 12.86
C GLY A 239 -16.71 7.78 12.31
N PRO A 240 -17.90 7.63 12.91
CA PRO A 240 -18.26 6.70 13.98
C PRO A 240 -18.62 5.28 13.49
N SER A 241 -18.72 5.08 12.17
CA SER A 241 -19.37 3.90 11.58
C SER A 241 -18.67 2.58 11.87
N ILE A 242 -17.33 2.58 11.96
CA ILE A 242 -16.53 1.37 12.19
C ILE A 242 -15.82 1.43 13.53
N VAL A 243 -15.26 2.60 13.88
CA VAL A 243 -14.55 2.80 15.14
C VAL A 243 -15.04 4.04 15.88
N GLU A 244 -14.84 4.08 17.18
CA GLU A 244 -14.99 5.28 17.99
C GLU A 244 -13.99 5.29 19.13
N TYR A 245 -13.66 6.48 19.63
CA TYR A 245 -12.74 6.61 20.75
C TYR A 245 -13.31 5.92 21.99
N ASP A 246 -12.47 5.19 22.73
CA ASP A 246 -12.88 4.37 23.86
C ASP A 246 -13.22 5.16 25.13
N CYS A 247 -14.29 5.95 25.07
CA CYS A 247 -14.81 6.67 26.24
C CYS A 247 -15.37 5.73 27.33
N PRO A 248 -16.16 4.69 27.00
CA PRO A 248 -16.81 3.86 28.02
C PRO A 248 -15.83 3.05 28.87
N ASN A 249 -14.65 2.69 28.34
CA ASN A 249 -13.66 1.88 29.06
C ASN A 249 -12.38 2.67 29.41
N GLY A 250 -12.50 4.00 29.54
CA GLY A 250 -11.42 4.85 30.06
C GLY A 250 -10.19 4.97 29.15
N GLY A 251 -10.37 4.81 27.84
CA GLY A 251 -9.31 4.98 26.85
C GLY A 251 -8.39 3.76 26.74
N SER A 252 -8.95 2.56 26.89
CA SER A 252 -8.17 1.32 26.79
C SER A 252 -7.68 1.10 25.35
N SER A 253 -6.48 0.52 25.20
CA SER A 253 -5.98 0.10 23.89
C SER A 253 -6.46 -1.31 23.61
N TRP A 254 -7.19 -1.47 22.52
CA TRP A 254 -7.78 -2.76 22.14
C TRP A 254 -6.91 -3.51 21.14
N TYR A 255 -6.22 -2.80 20.26
CA TYR A 255 -5.47 -3.39 19.15
C TYR A 255 -3.95 -3.33 19.33
N SER A 256 -3.43 -2.52 20.25
CA SER A 256 -2.00 -2.16 20.31
C SER A 256 -1.34 -2.45 21.66
N SER A 257 -1.92 -3.35 22.45
CA SER A 257 -1.33 -3.83 23.70
C SER A 257 -0.19 -4.80 23.43
N GLY A 258 1.04 -4.27 23.39
CA GLY A 258 2.24 -5.01 22.99
C GLY A 258 2.43 -5.00 21.48
N SER A 259 2.01 -6.07 20.80
CA SER A 259 1.97 -6.14 19.33
C SER A 259 0.68 -5.55 18.76
N PHE A 260 0.69 -5.17 17.49
CA PHE A 260 -0.53 -4.76 16.80
C PHE A 260 -1.34 -5.99 16.37
N SER A 261 -2.57 -6.16 16.89
CA SER A 261 -3.53 -7.18 16.46
C SER A 261 -4.12 -6.87 15.08
N CYS A 262 -3.24 -6.75 14.08
CA CYS A 262 -3.55 -6.36 12.71
C CYS A 262 -4.59 -7.28 12.07
N THR A 263 -4.49 -8.60 12.31
CA THR A 263 -5.46 -9.57 11.80
C THR A 263 -6.89 -9.25 12.27
N ALA A 264 -7.06 -8.94 13.56
CA ALA A 264 -8.37 -8.60 14.11
C ALA A 264 -8.85 -7.20 13.67
N PHE A 265 -7.93 -6.26 13.41
CA PHE A 265 -8.31 -4.96 12.86
C PHE A 265 -8.77 -5.08 11.40
N LEU A 266 -8.09 -5.89 10.59
CA LEU A 266 -8.52 -6.20 9.23
C LEU A 266 -9.87 -6.91 9.19
N ASP A 267 -10.14 -7.82 10.14
CA ASP A 267 -11.46 -8.43 10.33
C ASP A 267 -12.54 -7.37 10.61
N LEU A 268 -12.28 -6.41 11.51
CA LEU A 268 -13.18 -5.28 11.76
C LEU A 268 -13.44 -4.46 10.47
N LEU A 269 -12.39 -4.13 9.72
CA LEU A 269 -12.52 -3.39 8.45
C LEU A 269 -13.32 -4.16 7.38
N ALA A 270 -13.35 -5.49 7.47
CA ALA A 270 -14.12 -6.36 6.59
C ALA A 270 -15.58 -6.53 7.05
N GLY A 271 -15.99 -5.88 8.15
CA GLY A 271 -17.32 -6.00 8.73
C GLY A 271 -17.46 -7.15 9.74
N GLY A 272 -16.37 -7.83 10.06
CA GLY A 272 -16.28 -8.78 11.17
C GLY A 272 -16.23 -8.07 12.54
N PRO A 273 -16.27 -8.84 13.64
CA PRO A 273 -16.25 -8.27 14.99
C PRO A 273 -14.89 -7.68 15.40
N GLY A 274 -13.78 -8.17 14.84
CA GLY A 274 -12.44 -7.81 15.29
C GLY A 274 -12.26 -7.95 16.81
N LEU A 275 -11.69 -6.92 17.45
CA LEU A 275 -11.67 -6.78 18.92
C LEU A 275 -12.73 -5.76 19.40
N GLY A 276 -13.67 -5.37 18.54
CA GLY A 276 -14.66 -4.34 18.80
C GLY A 276 -14.31 -2.97 18.20
N ARG A 277 -15.28 -2.06 18.25
CA ARG A 277 -15.18 -0.73 17.62
C ARG A 277 -14.31 0.28 18.37
N TYR A 278 -13.94 -0.02 19.61
CA TYR A 278 -13.25 0.95 20.46
C TYR A 278 -11.76 1.02 20.12
N VAL A 279 -11.25 2.25 20.04
CA VAL A 279 -9.84 2.55 19.81
C VAL A 279 -9.39 3.69 20.74
N ASN A 280 -8.11 3.72 21.08
CA ASN A 280 -7.50 4.87 21.74
C ASN A 280 -6.39 5.51 20.89
N CYS A 281 -5.64 6.44 21.47
CA CYS A 281 -4.54 7.12 20.80
C CYS A 281 -3.43 6.15 20.36
N SER A 282 -3.06 5.17 21.19
CA SER A 282 -2.09 4.12 20.82
C SER A 282 -2.57 3.25 19.67
N ASP A 283 -3.87 2.91 19.62
CA ASP A 283 -4.44 2.18 18.49
C ASP A 283 -4.39 3.01 17.20
N CYS A 284 -4.83 4.27 17.25
CA CYS A 284 -4.80 5.16 16.10
C CYS A 284 -3.36 5.38 15.58
N ALA A 285 -2.40 5.63 16.48
CA ALA A 285 -0.99 5.79 16.14
C ALA A 285 -0.43 4.53 15.46
N THR A 286 -0.75 3.36 16.00
CA THR A 286 -0.28 2.07 15.47
C THR A 286 -0.91 1.77 14.11
N ILE A 287 -2.22 1.95 13.94
CA ILE A 287 -2.90 1.75 12.66
C ILE A 287 -2.30 2.68 11.59
N VAL A 288 -2.19 3.98 11.87
CA VAL A 288 -1.66 4.95 10.91
C VAL A 288 -0.25 4.58 10.47
N SER A 289 0.65 4.38 11.44
CA SER A 289 2.06 4.09 11.13
C SER A 289 2.24 2.72 10.47
N THR A 290 1.53 1.66 10.89
CA THR A 290 1.62 0.35 10.25
C THR A 290 1.16 0.38 8.80
N PHE A 291 0.02 1.01 8.50
CA PHE A 291 -0.52 1.05 7.13
C PHE A 291 0.27 2.02 6.25
N ALA A 292 0.66 3.19 6.77
CA ALA A 292 1.51 4.13 6.02
C ALA A 292 2.89 3.52 5.71
N ASN A 293 3.50 2.82 6.67
CA ASN A 293 4.80 2.19 6.46
C ASN A 293 4.72 1.00 5.48
N ALA A 294 3.54 0.39 5.31
CA ALA A 294 3.31 -0.65 4.30
C ALA A 294 3.46 -0.13 2.86
N VAL A 295 3.24 1.18 2.64
CA VAL A 295 3.42 1.83 1.33
C VAL A 295 4.72 2.63 1.24
N GLY A 296 5.63 2.46 2.20
CA GLY A 296 6.97 3.05 2.19
C GLY A 296 7.15 4.31 3.04
N CYS A 297 6.15 4.72 3.83
CA CYS A 297 6.37 5.78 4.82
C CYS A 297 7.31 5.29 5.94
N ASP A 298 7.86 6.22 6.72
CA ASP A 298 8.83 5.92 7.78
C ASP A 298 8.40 6.48 9.14
N LEU A 299 7.15 6.20 9.53
CA LEU A 299 6.56 6.69 10.78
C LEU A 299 6.93 5.78 11.97
N TRP A 300 6.87 6.37 13.15
CA TRP A 300 7.02 5.73 14.45
C TRP A 300 5.74 5.93 15.25
N GLN A 301 5.49 5.07 16.23
CA GLN A 301 4.59 5.40 17.34
C GLN A 301 5.44 6.01 18.45
N SER A 302 5.05 7.17 19.00
CA SER A 302 5.73 7.75 20.15
C SER A 302 4.78 8.59 20.99
N ARG A 303 5.05 8.64 22.29
CA ARG A 303 4.21 9.32 23.27
C ARG A 303 4.67 10.72 23.57
N MET A 304 3.72 11.52 24.01
CA MET A 304 3.91 12.83 24.60
C MET A 304 3.24 12.89 25.97
N GLY A 305 3.90 13.63 26.87
CA GLY A 305 3.37 14.09 28.14
C GLY A 305 3.22 13.04 29.25
N TYR A 306 2.98 13.58 30.45
CA TYR A 306 2.60 12.81 31.64
C TYR A 306 1.61 13.66 32.45
N TRP A 307 0.31 13.41 32.26
CA TRP A 307 -0.80 14.23 32.78
C TRP A 307 -0.80 15.69 32.31
N PHE A 308 -1.64 16.00 31.32
CA PHE A 308 -1.84 17.36 30.83
C PHE A 308 -3.30 17.61 30.46
N ASP A 309 -3.75 18.84 30.65
CA ASP A 309 -5.13 19.26 30.37
C ASP A 309 -5.30 19.58 28.89
N LEU A 310 -6.46 19.21 28.34
CA LEU A 310 -6.77 19.35 26.92
C LEU A 310 -7.56 20.63 26.64
N ASN A 311 -7.33 21.23 25.48
CA ASN A 311 -8.34 22.09 24.87
C ASN A 311 -9.50 21.24 24.35
N GLU A 312 -10.60 21.86 23.97
CA GLU A 312 -11.69 21.15 23.29
C GLU A 312 -11.20 20.58 21.94
N LEU A 313 -11.66 19.37 21.62
CA LEU A 313 -11.27 18.62 20.44
C LEU A 313 -12.43 17.74 19.93
N LEU A 314 -12.26 17.15 18.75
CA LEU A 314 -13.18 16.14 18.22
C LEU A 314 -12.47 14.78 18.16
N ALA A 315 -12.69 13.94 19.18
CA ALA A 315 -12.22 12.57 19.17
C ALA A 315 -12.82 11.78 17.98
N ILE A 316 -12.11 10.76 17.48
CA ILE A 316 -12.58 9.89 16.41
C ILE A 316 -13.97 9.31 16.74
N GLY A 317 -14.92 9.49 15.83
CA GLY A 317 -16.32 9.09 16.02
C GLY A 317 -17.18 10.07 16.84
N SER A 318 -16.63 11.18 17.34
CA SER A 318 -17.38 12.26 17.98
C SER A 318 -17.65 13.42 17.01
N ASN A 319 -18.78 14.08 17.18
CA ASN A 319 -19.12 15.35 16.53
C ASN A 319 -19.32 16.50 17.54
N VAL A 320 -18.95 16.27 18.81
CA VAL A 320 -19.09 17.22 19.91
C VAL A 320 -17.70 17.74 20.29
N TRP A 321 -17.53 19.05 20.24
CA TRP A 321 -16.37 19.74 20.81
C TRP A 321 -16.43 19.64 22.33
N GLN A 322 -15.43 18.98 22.89
CA GLN A 322 -15.22 18.80 24.32
C GLN A 322 -13.80 18.30 24.52
N THR A 323 -13.31 18.31 25.75
CA THR A 323 -12.13 17.53 26.08
C THR A 323 -12.41 16.03 25.85
N ALA A 324 -11.38 15.22 25.61
CA ALA A 324 -11.56 13.83 25.23
C ALA A 324 -12.45 13.07 26.22
N CYS A 325 -13.62 12.61 25.75
CA CYS A 325 -14.65 11.94 26.56
C CYS A 325 -15.14 12.75 27.79
N GLY A 326 -14.99 14.07 27.79
CA GLY A 326 -15.24 14.93 28.95
C GLY A 326 -14.19 14.79 30.06
N TRP A 327 -13.07 14.11 29.82
CA TRP A 327 -11.95 14.03 30.76
C TRP A 327 -11.17 15.34 30.72
N GLY A 328 -10.75 15.88 31.87
CA GLY A 328 -10.00 17.14 31.89
C GLY A 328 -8.66 17.09 31.13
N GLY A 329 -8.09 15.90 30.96
CA GLY A 329 -6.75 15.73 30.38
C GLY A 329 -6.41 14.28 30.00
N PHE A 330 -5.23 14.10 29.42
CA PHE A 330 -4.65 12.79 29.12
C PHE A 330 -3.50 12.46 30.07
N SER A 331 -3.41 11.18 30.47
CA SER A 331 -2.24 10.66 31.19
C SER A 331 -1.01 10.57 30.29
N TYR A 332 -1.22 10.25 29.01
CA TYR A 332 -0.28 10.37 27.91
C TYR A 332 -1.08 10.41 26.61
N HIS A 333 -0.44 10.85 25.52
CA HIS A 333 -1.00 10.72 24.17
C HIS A 333 0.03 10.10 23.24
N GLU A 334 -0.38 9.19 22.37
CA GLU A 334 0.52 8.53 21.41
C GLU A 334 0.04 8.82 19.99
N VAL A 335 0.96 9.21 19.11
CA VAL A 335 0.65 9.57 17.72
C VAL A 335 1.60 8.88 16.76
N ALA A 336 1.23 8.84 15.48
CA ALA A 336 2.20 8.52 14.44
C ALA A 336 3.09 9.74 14.20
N TRP A 337 4.41 9.54 14.23
CA TRP A 337 5.39 10.61 14.29
C TRP A 337 6.57 10.31 13.37
N LYS A 338 7.06 11.32 12.67
CA LYS A 338 8.21 11.19 11.77
C LYS A 338 9.54 11.45 12.50
N ASP A 339 10.62 11.01 11.87
CA ASP A 339 12.00 11.32 12.25
C ASP A 339 12.32 10.98 13.72
N GLY A 340 12.81 11.95 14.49
CA GLY A 340 13.26 11.75 15.87
C GLY A 340 12.14 11.69 16.91
N CYS A 341 10.89 11.93 16.51
CA CYS A 341 9.75 12.16 17.39
C CYS A 341 10.01 13.26 18.42
N THR A 342 10.58 14.37 17.96
CA THR A 342 10.92 15.55 18.75
C THR A 342 9.95 16.69 18.50
N ALA A 343 10.11 17.80 19.25
CA ALA A 343 9.27 18.98 19.08
C ALA A 343 9.37 19.61 17.68
N ASN A 344 10.42 19.33 16.93
CA ASN A 344 10.60 19.85 15.58
C ASN A 344 9.98 18.96 14.50
N ASP A 345 9.55 17.75 14.86
CA ASP A 345 9.16 16.74 13.89
C ASP A 345 7.63 16.73 13.70
N PRO A 346 7.12 16.47 12.47
CA PRO A 346 5.70 16.43 12.21
C PRO A 346 4.98 15.22 12.81
N VAL A 347 3.71 15.42 13.17
CA VAL A 347 2.79 14.41 13.70
C VAL A 347 1.64 14.13 12.74
N TRP A 348 1.13 12.91 12.85
CA TRP A 348 -0.08 12.41 12.20
C TRP A 348 -0.97 11.79 13.28
N ASP A 349 -2.08 12.44 13.54
CA ASP A 349 -3.02 12.02 14.55
C ASP A 349 -4.39 11.72 13.94
N ALA A 350 -4.76 10.44 13.94
CA ALA A 350 -6.08 9.98 13.51
C ALA A 350 -7.03 9.78 14.71
N CYS A 351 -6.58 10.07 15.93
CA CYS A 351 -7.36 9.90 17.14
C CYS A 351 -8.34 11.05 17.35
N LEU A 352 -8.01 12.24 16.86
CA LEU A 352 -8.74 13.48 17.13
C LEU A 352 -8.48 14.55 16.08
N GLN A 353 -9.40 15.51 15.97
CA GLN A 353 -9.16 16.81 15.37
C GLN A 353 -8.99 17.84 16.47
N VAL A 354 -7.98 18.70 16.33
CA VAL A 354 -7.79 19.87 17.19
C VAL A 354 -8.46 21.10 16.58
N ASP A 355 -8.53 22.19 17.33
CA ASP A 355 -8.99 23.47 16.78
C ASP A 355 -7.93 24.08 15.84
N GLY A 356 -8.39 24.43 14.64
CA GLY A 356 -7.68 25.08 13.54
C GLY A 356 -7.63 26.60 13.63
N ASP A 357 -8.40 27.21 14.54
CA ASP A 357 -8.46 28.66 14.70
C ASP A 357 -7.17 29.25 15.31
N VAL A 358 -7.13 30.59 15.40
CA VAL A 358 -6.00 31.34 15.94
C VAL A 358 -5.90 31.28 17.47
N ASP A 359 -7.01 30.95 18.14
CA ASP A 359 -7.07 30.69 19.58
C ASP A 359 -7.79 29.36 19.81
N PRO A 360 -7.07 28.27 20.13
CA PRO A 360 -7.66 26.95 20.31
C PRO A 360 -8.35 26.78 21.67
N THR A 361 -8.36 27.81 22.52
CA THR A 361 -8.85 27.72 23.90
C THR A 361 -10.29 28.17 24.07
N THR A 362 -10.87 28.83 23.05
CA THR A 362 -12.21 29.39 23.12
C THR A 362 -12.98 29.19 21.82
N ALA A 363 -14.30 29.03 21.93
CA ALA A 363 -15.17 28.91 20.77
C ALA A 363 -15.27 30.24 19.99
N PRO A 364 -15.55 30.22 18.67
CA PRO A 364 -15.83 29.04 17.83
C PRO A 364 -14.59 28.16 17.57
N HIS A 365 -14.81 26.94 17.09
CA HIS A 365 -13.75 25.99 16.75
C HIS A 365 -13.87 25.53 15.29
N THR A 366 -12.73 25.49 14.59
CA THR A 366 -12.63 24.96 13.24
C THR A 366 -11.92 23.60 13.25
N PRO A 367 -12.54 22.50 12.77
CA PRO A 367 -11.89 21.19 12.80
C PRO A 367 -10.60 21.14 11.98
N LEU A 368 -9.50 20.78 12.63
CA LEU A 368 -8.21 20.54 11.99
C LEU A 368 -7.69 19.15 12.36
N LEU A 369 -7.66 18.24 11.38
CA LEU A 369 -7.01 16.95 11.54
C LEU A 369 -5.49 17.12 11.50
N PRO A 370 -4.74 16.70 12.53
CA PRO A 370 -3.29 16.81 12.53
C PRO A 370 -2.68 15.85 11.51
N THR A 371 -2.33 16.38 10.34
CA THR A 371 -1.59 15.66 9.31
C THR A 371 -0.41 16.50 8.87
N ASN A 372 0.80 16.03 9.15
CA ASN A 372 2.04 16.74 8.86
C ASN A 372 2.12 18.13 9.54
N ILE A 373 1.60 18.23 10.77
CA ILE A 373 1.74 19.43 11.62
C ILE A 373 2.95 19.20 12.52
N ARG A 374 3.85 20.17 12.66
CA ARG A 374 4.96 20.10 13.61
C ARG A 374 4.40 19.90 15.03
N PHE A 375 5.08 19.12 15.87
CA PHE A 375 4.67 19.03 17.28
C PHE A 375 4.69 20.40 17.97
N GLY A 376 5.80 21.12 17.84
CA GLY A 376 5.97 22.51 18.25
C GLY A 376 6.44 22.72 19.69
N THR A 377 6.68 23.98 20.03
CA THR A 377 7.00 24.44 21.39
C THR A 377 5.89 25.35 21.91
N PRO A 378 5.77 25.58 23.22
CA PRO A 378 4.75 26.49 23.74
C PRO A 378 4.80 27.87 23.06
N GLY A 379 3.66 28.34 22.55
CA GLY A 379 3.50 29.62 21.84
C GLY A 379 3.80 29.57 20.33
N SER A 380 4.07 28.40 19.76
CA SER A 380 4.31 28.21 18.32
C SER A 380 3.03 28.11 17.49
N MET A 381 1.87 27.92 18.11
CA MET A 381 0.57 27.67 17.45
C MET A 381 0.55 26.41 16.55
N ASP A 382 1.50 25.50 16.80
CA ASP A 382 1.58 24.17 16.24
C ASP A 382 0.70 23.18 17.04
N TYR A 383 0.93 21.88 16.87
CA TYR A 383 0.11 20.83 17.47
C TYR A 383 -0.01 20.91 19.01
N LEU A 384 1.09 21.17 19.72
CA LEU A 384 1.10 21.26 21.19
C LEU A 384 0.12 22.32 21.72
N ASP A 385 0.15 23.52 21.16
CA ASP A 385 -0.67 24.63 21.64
C ASP A 385 -2.16 24.42 21.36
N ARG A 386 -2.47 23.69 20.28
CA ARG A 386 -3.83 23.33 19.86
C ARG A 386 -4.40 22.19 20.69
N LEU A 387 -3.57 21.22 21.07
CA LEU A 387 -3.99 20.09 21.89
C LEU A 387 -4.13 20.44 23.38
N VAL A 388 -3.21 21.24 23.93
CA VAL A 388 -3.01 21.37 25.38
C VAL A 388 -3.32 22.78 25.88
N THR A 389 -4.02 22.87 27.01
CA THR A 389 -4.31 24.16 27.65
C THR A 389 -3.02 24.90 28.02
N PRO A 390 -3.00 26.24 27.99
CA PRO A 390 -1.80 27.02 28.30
C PRO A 390 -1.11 26.63 29.62
N THR A 391 -1.90 26.30 30.65
CA THR A 391 -1.42 25.98 32.00
C THR A 391 -0.54 24.73 32.06
N THR A 392 -0.81 23.72 31.23
CA THR A 392 -0.17 22.40 31.33
C THR A 392 0.71 22.04 30.13
N ARG A 393 1.01 22.97 29.20
CA ARG A 393 1.87 22.70 28.03
C ARG A 393 3.25 22.16 28.39
N ALA A 394 3.83 22.63 29.50
CA ALA A 394 5.12 22.13 29.98
C ALA A 394 5.08 20.64 30.39
N ALA A 395 3.91 20.10 30.74
CA ALA A 395 3.72 18.69 31.07
C ALA A 395 3.54 17.80 29.82
N CYS A 396 3.25 18.37 28.66
CA CYS A 396 3.12 17.65 27.39
C CYS A 396 4.39 17.82 26.53
N GLN A 397 5.41 17.03 26.84
CA GLN A 397 6.68 17.03 26.10
C GLN A 397 6.86 15.70 25.34
N PRO A 398 7.55 15.70 24.18
CA PRO A 398 7.89 14.47 23.47
C PRO A 398 8.72 13.51 24.35
N GLN A 399 8.43 12.21 24.28
CA GLN A 399 9.15 11.19 25.05
C GLN A 399 9.79 10.10 24.17
N PRO A 400 10.58 10.46 23.14
CA PRO A 400 11.12 9.48 22.19
C PRO A 400 12.06 8.45 22.83
N GLY A 401 12.81 8.84 23.86
CA GLY A 401 13.81 7.98 24.49
C GLY A 401 13.26 6.72 25.17
N THR A 402 11.98 6.72 25.53
CA THR A 402 11.34 5.60 26.25
C THR A 402 10.12 5.03 25.53
N THR A 403 9.59 5.70 24.51
CA THR A 403 8.29 5.35 23.92
C THR A 403 8.30 5.20 22.40
N ARG A 404 9.38 5.63 21.73
CA ARG A 404 9.50 5.51 20.28
C ARG A 404 9.63 4.05 19.88
N GLN A 405 8.67 3.56 19.11
CA GLN A 405 8.60 2.15 18.74
C GLN A 405 7.92 1.93 17.38
N ARG A 406 8.03 0.68 16.91
CA ARG A 406 7.29 0.13 15.77
C ARG A 406 6.73 -1.23 16.17
N ARG A 407 5.47 -1.26 16.59
CA ARG A 407 4.81 -2.48 17.03
C ARG A 407 4.75 -3.50 15.89
N MET A 408 5.26 -4.70 16.15
CA MET A 408 5.19 -5.82 15.22
C MET A 408 3.72 -6.20 14.97
N VAL A 409 3.42 -6.67 13.75
CA VAL A 409 2.05 -7.09 13.41
C VAL A 409 1.80 -8.54 13.84
N ALA A 410 0.60 -8.81 14.35
CA ALA A 410 0.17 -10.08 14.91
C ALA A 410 -1.21 -10.54 14.44
#